data_AF-A0A7G9Y967-F1
#
_entry.id   AF-A0A7G9Y967-F1
#
_cell.length_a   1.000
_cell.length_b   1.000
_cell.length_c   1.000
_cell.angle_alpha   90.00
_cell.angle_beta   90.00
_cell.angle_gamma   90.00
#
_symmetry.space_group_name_H-M   'P 1'
#
loop_
_entity.id
_entity.type
_entity.pdbx_description
1 polymer ?
#
loop_
_entity_poly.entity_id
_entity_poly.type
_entity_poly.pdbx_seq_one_letter_code
_entity_poly.pdbx_strand_id
1 'polypeptide(L)'
;MILLTVPILTALAVLLDVLFGGSGGQLEAAARFVSQPLSILPFAVFLLFFGPIPEELGWRGYALDRLQVKCSALTSSLVLGTIWALWHMPLFFIVGTYQNSLGFGTLFFWTFMLGLIPGAILYTWIYNNNRRSTLSAVLFHFTVNFVGEIFVLSERAELFLFILWILAAIAITIIFGHKTLTRHAKHLDRVKKRNT
;
A
#
# COMPACT_ATOMS: atom_id res chain seq x y z
N MET A 1 0.55 9.08 -11.13
CA MET A 1 1.36 8.54 -10.00
C MET A 1 0.73 7.33 -9.36
N ILE A 2 -0.58 7.34 -9.03
CA ILE A 2 -1.28 6.24 -8.33
C ILE A 2 -0.94 4.84 -8.89
N LEU A 3 -1.08 4.63 -10.20
CA LEU A 3 -0.87 3.33 -10.84
C LEU A 3 0.61 2.93 -11.00
N LEU A 4 1.55 3.88 -10.90
CA LEU A 4 2.98 3.65 -11.18
C LEU A 4 3.80 3.46 -9.92
N THR A 5 3.35 3.97 -8.77
CA THR A 5 4.11 3.87 -7.52
C THR A 5 4.41 2.42 -7.16
N VAL A 6 3.42 1.52 -7.17
CA VAL A 6 3.61 0.12 -6.78
C VAL A 6 4.52 -0.63 -7.78
N PRO A 7 4.28 -0.57 -9.11
CA PRO A 7 5.19 -1.20 -10.07
C PRO A 7 6.63 -0.71 -9.95
N ILE A 8 6.85 0.60 -9.74
CA ILE A 8 8.21 1.16 -9.60
C ILE A 8 8.89 0.63 -8.34
N LEU A 9 8.21 0.66 -7.18
CA LEU A 9 8.81 0.15 -5.93
C LEU A 9 9.11 -1.35 -6.04
N THR A 10 8.23 -2.12 -6.67
CA THR A 10 8.41 -3.56 -6.89
C THR A 10 9.59 -3.82 -7.83
N ALA A 11 9.67 -3.11 -8.96
CA ALA A 11 10.79 -3.24 -9.89
C ALA A 11 12.13 -2.85 -9.26
N LEU A 12 12.16 -1.81 -8.42
CA LEU A 12 13.35 -1.43 -7.66
C LEU A 12 13.76 -2.50 -6.65
N ALA A 13 12.80 -3.11 -5.93
CA ALA A 13 13.09 -4.19 -5.00
C ALA A 13 13.68 -5.42 -5.71
N VAL A 14 13.10 -5.80 -6.86
CA VAL A 14 13.60 -6.90 -7.70
C VAL A 14 15.00 -6.59 -8.23
N LEU A 15 15.23 -5.36 -8.71
CA LEU A 15 16.55 -4.93 -9.18
C LEU A 15 17.59 -5.00 -8.07
N LEU A 16 17.26 -4.53 -6.87
CA LEU A 16 18.16 -4.64 -5.71
C LEU A 16 18.48 -6.09 -5.40
N ASP A 17 17.49 -6.98 -5.38
CA ASP A 17 17.74 -8.41 -5.14
C ASP A 17 18.73 -9.01 -6.15
N VAL A 18 18.53 -8.75 -7.44
CA VAL A 18 19.43 -9.20 -8.52
C VAL A 18 20.85 -8.63 -8.35
N LEU A 19 20.98 -7.34 -8.02
CA LEU A 19 22.29 -6.70 -7.80
C LEU A 19 23.06 -7.31 -6.61
N PHE A 20 22.36 -7.84 -5.62
CA PHE A 20 22.95 -8.56 -4.49
C PHE A 20 23.04 -10.09 -4.73
N GLY A 21 22.90 -10.54 -5.98
CA GLY A 21 23.07 -11.94 -6.38
C GLY A 21 21.87 -12.84 -6.09
N GLY A 22 20.69 -12.27 -5.85
CA GLY A 22 19.42 -13.00 -5.75
C GLY A 22 18.82 -13.32 -7.11
N SER A 23 17.75 -14.13 -7.10
CA SER A 23 17.01 -14.51 -8.32
C SER A 23 16.02 -13.44 -8.81
N GLY A 24 15.78 -12.39 -8.02
CA GLY A 24 14.77 -11.38 -8.31
C GLY A 24 13.35 -11.88 -8.08
N GLY A 25 12.39 -11.28 -8.79
CA GLY A 25 10.98 -11.66 -8.78
C GLY A 25 10.64 -12.58 -9.96
N GLN A 26 9.86 -13.62 -9.70
CA GLN A 26 9.35 -14.54 -10.71
C GLN A 26 7.99 -14.06 -11.22
N LEU A 27 7.79 -14.17 -12.54
CA LEU A 27 6.54 -13.83 -13.24
C LEU A 27 5.64 -15.07 -13.44
N GLU A 28 5.77 -16.09 -12.60
CA GLU A 28 5.04 -17.35 -12.76
C GLU A 28 3.53 -17.15 -12.80
N ALA A 29 3.02 -16.21 -12.00
CA ALA A 29 1.61 -15.82 -12.06
C ALA A 29 1.25 -14.98 -13.30
N ALA A 30 2.21 -14.38 -14.01
CA ALA A 30 1.97 -13.75 -15.30
C ALA A 30 1.81 -14.77 -16.43
N ALA A 31 2.44 -15.94 -16.31
CA ALA A 31 2.34 -17.02 -17.31
C ALA A 31 0.87 -17.47 -17.51
N ARG A 32 0.05 -17.41 -16.46
CA ARG A 32 -1.41 -17.68 -16.55
C ARG A 32 -2.10 -16.73 -17.54
N PHE A 33 -1.76 -15.44 -17.50
CA PHE A 33 -2.34 -14.43 -18.38
C PHE A 33 -1.76 -14.48 -19.79
N VAL A 34 -0.51 -14.92 -19.95
CA VAL A 34 0.05 -15.18 -21.28
C VAL A 34 -0.68 -16.34 -21.96
N SER A 35 -0.93 -17.43 -21.21
CA SER A 35 -1.63 -18.61 -21.74
C SER A 35 -3.13 -18.38 -21.99
N GLN A 36 -3.77 -17.53 -21.18
CA GLN A 36 -5.19 -17.19 -21.29
C GLN A 36 -5.42 -15.69 -21.09
N PRO A 37 -5.17 -14.84 -22.10
CA PRO A 37 -5.21 -13.38 -21.94
C PRO A 37 -6.52 -12.83 -21.43
N LEU A 38 -7.65 -13.42 -21.83
CA LEU A 38 -8.97 -12.96 -21.40
C LEU A 38 -9.26 -13.24 -19.91
N SER A 39 -8.51 -14.14 -19.25
CA SER A 39 -8.68 -14.43 -17.82
C SER A 39 -8.31 -13.25 -16.91
N ILE A 40 -7.56 -12.27 -17.44
CA ILE A 40 -7.19 -11.05 -16.69
C ILE A 40 -8.41 -10.21 -16.30
N LEU A 41 -9.47 -10.19 -17.12
CA LEU A 41 -10.67 -9.40 -16.88
C LEU A 41 -11.48 -9.92 -15.68
N PRO A 42 -11.93 -11.19 -15.65
CA PRO A 42 -12.64 -11.71 -14.48
C PRO A 42 -11.75 -11.71 -13.24
N PHE A 43 -10.44 -11.93 -13.37
CA PHE A 43 -9.49 -11.82 -12.25
C PHE A 43 -9.43 -10.40 -11.68
N ALA A 44 -9.27 -9.38 -12.53
CA ALA A 44 -9.22 -7.99 -12.09
C ALA A 44 -10.55 -7.53 -11.46
N VAL A 45 -11.69 -7.95 -12.04
CA VAL A 45 -13.01 -7.66 -11.48
C VAL A 45 -13.16 -8.30 -10.10
N PHE A 46 -12.83 -9.59 -9.96
CA PHE A 46 -12.88 -10.28 -8.68
C PHE A 46 -12.02 -9.57 -7.64
N LEU A 47 -10.76 -9.30 -7.99
CA LEU A 47 -9.79 -8.66 -7.11
C LEU A 47 -10.28 -7.28 -6.65
N LEU A 48 -10.88 -6.49 -7.55
CA LEU A 48 -11.42 -5.15 -7.24
C LEU A 48 -12.63 -5.20 -6.30
N PHE A 49 -13.59 -6.09 -6.55
CA PHE A 49 -14.86 -6.14 -5.81
C PHE A 49 -14.77 -6.84 -4.45
N PHE A 50 -13.83 -7.76 -4.27
CA PHE A 50 -13.68 -8.52 -3.03
C PHE A 50 -12.55 -8.04 -2.11
N GLY A 51 -11.72 -7.08 -2.55
CA GLY A 51 -10.72 -6.42 -1.70
C GLY A 51 -10.87 -4.90 -1.67
N PRO A 52 -10.29 -4.17 -2.65
CA PRO A 52 -10.22 -2.71 -2.68
C PRO A 52 -11.53 -1.97 -2.43
N ILE A 53 -12.62 -2.32 -3.11
CA ILE A 53 -13.89 -1.59 -2.98
C ILE A 53 -14.42 -1.67 -1.52
N PRO A 54 -14.72 -2.85 -0.96
CA PRO A 54 -15.30 -2.93 0.37
C PRO A 54 -14.36 -2.36 1.44
N GLU A 55 -13.06 -2.62 1.35
CA GLU A 55 -12.10 -2.15 2.33
C GLU A 55 -11.96 -0.63 2.31
N GLU A 56 -11.73 -0.02 1.14
CA GLU A 56 -11.46 1.41 1.05
C GLU A 56 -12.70 2.27 1.31
N LEU A 57 -13.91 1.75 1.06
CA LEU A 57 -15.16 2.40 1.50
C LEU A 57 -15.22 2.55 3.02
N GLY A 58 -14.78 1.54 3.78
CA GLY A 58 -14.68 1.64 5.24
C GLY A 58 -13.51 2.53 5.69
N TRP A 59 -12.32 2.24 5.17
CA TRP A 59 -11.08 2.86 5.64
C TRP A 59 -10.96 4.33 5.24
N ARG A 60 -11.12 4.68 3.96
CA ARG A 60 -11.00 6.06 3.46
C ARG A 60 -12.32 6.69 3.06
N GLY A 61 -13.38 5.91 2.88
CA GLY A 61 -14.74 6.45 2.74
C GLY A 61 -15.36 6.89 4.08
N TYR A 62 -14.90 6.35 5.22
CA TYR A 62 -15.45 6.70 6.54
C TYR A 62 -14.39 6.97 7.62
N ALA A 63 -13.58 5.97 7.98
CA ALA A 63 -12.78 5.99 9.20
C ALA A 63 -11.69 7.08 9.19
N LEU A 64 -10.94 7.20 8.09
CA LEU A 64 -9.82 8.12 7.95
C LEU A 64 -10.24 9.58 8.17
N ASP A 65 -11.37 9.99 7.59
CA ASP A 65 -11.85 11.36 7.71
C ASP A 65 -12.26 11.71 9.14
N ARG A 66 -12.88 10.76 9.84
CA ARG A 66 -13.22 10.93 11.27
C ARG A 66 -11.99 11.03 12.15
N LEU A 67 -10.94 10.26 11.87
CA LEU A 67 -9.66 10.35 12.57
C LEU A 67 -8.97 11.70 12.31
N GLN A 68 -8.92 12.15 11.05
CA GLN A 68 -8.26 13.41 10.66
C GLN A 68 -8.95 14.67 11.21
N VAL A 69 -10.19 14.58 11.72
CA VAL A 69 -10.82 15.69 12.47
C VAL A 69 -10.13 15.93 13.82
N LYS A 70 -9.61 14.87 14.45
CA LYS A 70 -9.03 14.93 15.81
C LYS A 70 -7.51 14.78 15.83
N CYS A 71 -6.94 14.18 14.79
CA CYS A 71 -5.55 13.78 14.73
C CYS A 71 -4.88 14.30 13.46
N SER A 72 -3.54 14.36 13.47
CA SER A 72 -2.80 14.62 12.23
C SER A 72 -3.00 13.50 11.20
N ALA A 73 -2.79 13.78 9.91
CA ALA A 73 -2.84 12.77 8.86
C ALA A 73 -1.86 11.62 9.11
N LEU A 74 -0.66 11.91 9.61
CA LEU A 74 0.30 10.86 10.01
C LEU A 74 -0.24 10.00 11.15
N THR A 75 -0.71 10.61 12.24
CA THR A 75 -1.27 9.87 13.39
C THR A 75 -2.48 9.03 12.98
N SER A 76 -3.36 9.59 12.16
CA SER A 76 -4.52 8.89 11.62
C SER A 76 -4.10 7.67 10.77
N SER A 77 -3.04 7.84 9.95
CA SER A 77 -2.49 6.75 9.14
C SER A 77 -1.89 5.64 10.00
N LEU A 78 -1.14 5.98 11.05
CA LEU A 78 -0.55 5.00 11.96
C LEU A 78 -1.63 4.19 12.69
N VAL A 79 -2.62 4.87 13.26
CA VAL A 79 -3.76 4.22 13.93
C VAL A 79 -4.49 3.29 12.96
N LEU A 80 -4.82 3.79 11.77
CA LEU A 80 -5.56 3.02 10.78
C LEU A 80 -4.75 1.84 10.25
N GLY A 81 -3.45 2.03 10.00
CA GLY A 81 -2.54 0.97 9.57
C GLY A 81 -2.40 -0.14 10.61
N THR A 82 -2.33 0.20 11.89
CA THR A 82 -2.32 -0.80 12.98
C THR A 82 -3.64 -1.56 13.06
N ILE A 83 -4.78 -0.86 13.00
CA ILE A 83 -6.10 -1.52 12.99
C ILE A 83 -6.23 -2.45 11.79
N TRP A 84 -5.77 -2.00 10.62
CA TRP A 84 -5.83 -2.78 9.39
C TRP A 84 -4.94 -4.02 9.44
N ALA A 85 -3.76 -3.94 10.06
CA ALA A 85 -2.91 -5.10 10.32
C ALA A 85 -3.61 -6.12 11.23
N LEU A 86 -4.17 -5.67 12.36
CA LEU A 86 -4.91 -6.55 13.27
C LEU A 86 -6.14 -7.16 12.59
N TRP A 87 -6.82 -6.42 11.72
CA TRP A 87 -7.95 -6.93 10.95
C TRP A 87 -7.58 -8.07 10.00
N HIS A 88 -6.36 -8.08 9.47
CA HIS A 88 -5.86 -9.19 8.63
C HIS A 88 -5.38 -10.41 9.42
N MET A 89 -5.10 -10.25 10.72
CA MET A 89 -4.53 -11.32 11.55
C MET A 89 -5.31 -12.64 11.49
N PRO A 90 -6.66 -12.68 11.53
CA PRO A 90 -7.41 -13.93 11.44
C PRO A 90 -7.18 -14.71 10.13
N LEU A 91 -6.88 -14.02 9.02
CA LEU A 91 -6.71 -14.66 7.72
C LEU A 91 -5.52 -15.63 7.70
N PHE A 92 -4.48 -15.37 8.50
CA PHE A 92 -3.33 -16.27 8.63
C PHE A 92 -3.70 -17.67 9.16
N PHE A 93 -4.86 -17.81 9.79
CA PHE A 93 -5.36 -19.06 10.35
C PHE A 93 -6.47 -19.71 9.50
N ILE A 94 -6.85 -19.12 8.37
CA ILE A 94 -7.88 -19.64 7.46
C ILE A 94 -7.22 -20.28 6.25
N VAL A 95 -7.35 -21.61 6.14
CA VAL A 95 -6.78 -22.41 5.04
C VAL A 95 -7.29 -21.92 3.69
N GLY A 96 -6.36 -21.76 2.74
CA GLY A 96 -6.66 -21.35 1.36
C GLY A 96 -6.64 -19.83 1.13
N THR A 97 -6.42 -19.02 2.16
CA THR A 97 -6.17 -17.58 1.98
C THR A 97 -4.73 -17.30 1.60
N TYR A 98 -4.49 -16.16 0.95
CA TYR A 98 -3.14 -15.68 0.65
C TYR A 98 -2.30 -15.54 1.92
N GLN A 99 -2.85 -14.93 2.98
CA GLN A 99 -2.17 -14.73 4.26
C GLN A 99 -1.77 -16.05 4.90
N ASN A 100 -2.62 -17.07 4.84
CA ASN A 100 -2.26 -18.41 5.33
C ASN A 100 -1.06 -19.01 4.58
N SER A 101 -0.94 -18.79 3.26
CA SER A 101 0.22 -19.25 2.48
C SER A 101 1.54 -18.54 2.82
N LEU A 102 1.49 -17.33 3.39
CA LEU A 102 2.70 -16.64 3.88
C LEU A 102 3.27 -17.31 5.14
N GLY A 103 2.46 -18.08 5.86
CA GLY A 103 2.82 -18.77 7.10
C GLY A 103 2.87 -17.84 8.30
N PHE A 104 2.20 -18.22 9.40
CA PHE A 104 2.19 -17.40 10.61
C PHE A 104 3.57 -17.31 11.27
N GLY A 105 4.02 -16.09 11.60
CA GLY A 105 5.30 -15.84 12.27
C GLY A 105 6.54 -15.90 11.39
N THR A 106 6.40 -16.17 10.09
CA THR A 106 7.50 -16.14 9.11
C THR A 106 7.96 -14.70 8.81
N LEU A 107 9.02 -14.58 8.02
CA LEU A 107 9.45 -13.28 7.48
C LEU A 107 8.32 -12.59 6.70
N PHE A 108 7.65 -13.32 5.80
CA PHE A 108 6.55 -12.80 4.99
C PHE A 108 5.36 -12.34 5.84
N PHE A 109 5.07 -13.03 6.94
CA PHE A 109 4.07 -12.58 7.91
C PHE A 109 4.43 -11.21 8.48
N TRP A 110 5.67 -11.02 8.93
CA TRP A 110 6.08 -9.76 9.54
C TRP A 110 6.19 -8.63 8.53
N THR A 111 6.72 -8.87 7.33
CA THR A 111 6.76 -7.85 6.27
C THR A 111 5.36 -7.45 5.82
N PHE A 112 4.41 -8.39 5.73
CA PHE A 112 3.00 -8.10 5.45
C PHE A 112 2.37 -7.25 6.57
N MET A 113 2.40 -7.74 7.82
CA MET A 113 1.72 -7.10 8.95
C MET A 113 2.28 -5.71 9.25
N LEU A 114 3.61 -5.57 9.24
CA LEU A 114 4.26 -4.28 9.48
C LEU A 114 4.21 -3.37 8.25
N GLY A 115 4.15 -3.93 7.04
CA GLY A 115 4.06 -3.19 5.78
C GLY A 115 2.76 -2.42 5.60
N LEU A 116 1.67 -2.86 6.23
CA LEU A 116 0.38 -2.15 6.22
C LEU A 116 0.46 -0.76 6.86
N ILE A 117 1.41 -0.52 7.79
CA ILE A 117 1.59 0.76 8.47
C ILE A 117 2.15 1.85 7.53
N PRO A 118 3.34 1.69 6.91
CA PRO A 118 3.81 2.63 5.90
C PRO A 118 2.87 2.68 4.69
N GLY A 119 2.24 1.55 4.34
CA GLY A 119 1.18 1.50 3.34
C GLY A 119 0.06 2.50 3.62
N ALA A 120 -0.51 2.49 4.84
CA ALA A 120 -1.59 3.39 5.25
C ALA A 120 -1.23 4.88 5.13
N ILE A 121 0.06 5.24 5.29
CA ILE A 121 0.56 6.61 5.06
C ILE A 121 0.47 6.97 3.57
N LEU A 122 0.88 6.07 2.68
CA LEU A 122 0.78 6.27 1.23
C LEU A 122 -0.69 6.37 0.78
N TYR A 123 -1.58 5.52 1.31
CA TYR A 123 -3.02 5.62 1.07
C TYR A 123 -3.57 6.98 1.47
N THR A 124 -3.28 7.43 2.69
CA THR A 124 -3.74 8.73 3.20
C THR A 124 -3.18 9.87 2.37
N TRP A 125 -1.91 9.81 1.97
CA TRP A 125 -1.29 10.79 1.10
C TRP A 125 -1.99 10.85 -0.28
N ILE A 126 -2.23 9.71 -0.92
CA ILE A 126 -2.96 9.65 -2.20
C ILE A 126 -4.36 10.23 -2.04
N TYR A 127 -5.10 9.77 -1.03
CA TYR A 127 -6.45 10.23 -0.75
C TYR A 127 -6.51 11.75 -0.55
N ASN A 128 -5.68 12.29 0.35
CA ASN A 128 -5.66 13.72 0.68
C ASN A 128 -5.23 14.60 -0.51
N ASN A 129 -4.29 14.15 -1.36
CA ASN A 129 -3.86 14.91 -2.53
C ASN A 129 -4.82 14.77 -3.74
N ASN A 130 -5.78 13.85 -3.68
CA ASN A 130 -6.82 13.66 -4.70
C ASN A 130 -8.19 14.12 -4.21
N ARG A 131 -8.24 15.25 -3.50
CA ARG A 131 -9.48 15.88 -2.98
C ARG A 131 -10.33 14.91 -2.14
N ARG A 132 -9.69 14.05 -1.33
CA ARG A 132 -10.38 13.06 -0.48
C ARG A 132 -11.22 12.06 -1.29
N SER A 133 -10.75 11.69 -2.48
CA SER A 133 -11.41 10.72 -3.35
C SER A 133 -11.20 9.30 -2.85
N THR A 134 -12.27 8.62 -2.42
CA THR A 134 -12.19 7.18 -2.09
C THR A 134 -11.80 6.34 -3.29
N LEU A 135 -12.22 6.72 -4.50
CA LEU A 135 -11.84 6.02 -5.74
C LEU A 135 -10.33 6.02 -5.96
N SER A 136 -9.61 7.08 -5.60
CA SER A 136 -8.14 7.10 -5.75
C SER A 136 -7.46 6.08 -4.84
N ALA A 137 -7.99 5.88 -3.63
CA ALA A 137 -7.54 4.83 -2.70
C ALA A 137 -7.90 3.43 -3.22
N VAL A 138 -9.11 3.23 -3.74
CA VAL A 138 -9.53 1.97 -4.39
C VAL A 138 -8.60 1.59 -5.54
N LEU A 139 -8.28 2.52 -6.43
CA LEU A 139 -7.39 2.26 -7.57
C LEU A 139 -5.95 1.99 -7.12
N PHE A 140 -5.47 2.68 -6.07
CA PHE A 140 -4.17 2.38 -5.49
C PHE A 140 -4.14 0.98 -4.89
N HIS A 141 -5.15 0.61 -4.11
CA HIS A 141 -5.28 -0.72 -3.51
C HIS A 141 -5.35 -1.82 -4.57
N PHE A 142 -6.17 -1.61 -5.60
CA PHE A 142 -6.21 -2.52 -6.74
C PHE A 142 -4.82 -2.72 -7.34
N THR A 143 -4.03 -1.66 -7.49
CA THR A 143 -2.66 -1.76 -8.02
C THR A 143 -1.75 -2.54 -7.08
N VAL A 144 -1.85 -2.33 -5.75
CA VAL A 144 -1.10 -3.11 -4.74
C VAL A 144 -1.38 -4.60 -4.89
N ASN A 145 -2.65 -4.97 -4.87
CA ASN A 145 -3.07 -6.38 -4.92
C ASN A 145 -2.72 -6.99 -6.28
N PHE A 146 -3.00 -6.28 -7.38
CA PHE A 146 -2.75 -6.78 -8.73
C PHE A 146 -1.25 -7.01 -8.99
N VAL A 147 -0.38 -6.11 -8.55
CA VAL A 147 1.08 -6.29 -8.69
C VAL A 147 1.57 -7.42 -7.78
N GLY A 148 1.11 -7.48 -6.53
CA GLY A 148 1.48 -8.55 -5.60
C GLY A 148 1.05 -9.94 -6.09
N GLU A 149 -0.04 -10.03 -6.83
CA GLU A 149 -0.53 -11.28 -7.44
C GLU A 149 0.20 -11.66 -8.74
N ILE A 150 0.92 -10.73 -9.38
CA ILE A 150 1.67 -10.99 -10.61
C ILE A 150 3.11 -11.40 -10.30
N PHE A 151 3.70 -10.81 -9.26
CA PHE A 151 5.09 -11.02 -8.89
C PHE A 151 5.19 -11.92 -7.67
N VAL A 152 5.84 -13.07 -7.83
CA VAL A 152 6.29 -13.88 -6.70
C VAL A 152 7.70 -13.41 -6.35
N LEU A 153 7.85 -12.78 -5.19
CA LEU A 153 9.12 -12.20 -4.75
C LEU A 153 9.92 -13.19 -3.90
N SER A 154 11.24 -13.19 -4.07
CA SER A 154 12.15 -13.83 -3.12
C SER A 154 12.04 -13.16 -1.74
N GLU A 155 12.44 -13.86 -0.67
CA GLU A 155 12.47 -13.29 0.69
C GLU A 155 13.26 -11.98 0.77
N ARG A 156 14.38 -11.89 0.02
CA ARG A 156 15.21 -10.68 0.00
C ARG A 156 14.55 -9.55 -0.79
N ALA A 157 13.93 -9.85 -1.93
CA ALA A 157 13.16 -8.85 -2.68
C ALA A 157 11.98 -8.32 -1.87
N GLU A 158 11.29 -9.18 -1.11
CA GLU A 158 10.22 -8.78 -0.20
C GLU A 158 10.72 -7.82 0.90
N LEU A 159 11.87 -8.12 1.50
CA LEU A 159 12.53 -7.24 2.47
C LEU A 159 12.89 -5.89 1.87
N PHE A 160 13.46 -5.86 0.66
CA PHE A 160 13.76 -4.60 -0.03
C PHE A 160 12.50 -3.82 -0.33
N LEU A 161 11.43 -4.48 -0.77
CA LEU A 161 10.14 -3.83 -1.01
C LEU A 161 9.62 -3.20 0.29
N PHE A 162 9.58 -3.96 1.38
CA PHE A 162 9.19 -3.47 2.70
C PHE A 162 9.98 -2.22 3.13
N ILE A 163 11.30 -2.25 2.99
CA ILE A 163 12.17 -1.09 3.28
C ILE A 163 11.82 0.10 2.37
N LEU A 164 11.61 -0.12 1.07
CA LEU A 164 11.24 0.93 0.13
C LEU A 164 9.89 1.58 0.48
N TRP A 165 8.91 0.81 0.94
CA TRP A 165 7.63 1.36 1.44
C TRP A 165 7.83 2.24 2.68
N ILE A 166 8.69 1.82 3.63
CA ILE A 166 9.05 2.65 4.79
C ILE A 166 9.72 3.94 4.34
N LEU A 167 10.72 3.86 3.47
CA LEU A 167 11.44 5.03 2.96
C LEU A 167 10.49 5.98 2.21
N ALA A 168 9.57 5.45 1.41
CA ALA A 168 8.55 6.25 0.73
C ALA A 168 7.63 6.97 1.73
N ALA A 169 7.18 6.28 2.78
CA ALA A 169 6.34 6.88 3.82
C ALA A 169 7.07 7.99 4.60
N ILE A 170 8.36 7.78 4.92
CA ILE A 170 9.21 8.79 5.55
C ILE A 170 9.39 9.99 4.61
N ALA A 171 9.75 9.76 3.35
CA ALA A 171 9.94 10.81 2.35
C ALA A 171 8.66 11.64 2.17
N ILE A 172 7.50 10.99 2.06
CA ILE A 172 6.20 11.66 2.00
C ILE A 172 5.96 12.52 3.24
N THR A 173 6.21 11.98 4.43
CA THR A 173 6.00 12.71 5.69
C THR A 173 6.89 13.96 5.79
N ILE A 174 8.15 13.87 5.37
CA ILE A 174 9.11 15.00 5.36
C ILE A 174 8.72 16.05 4.30
N ILE A 175 8.43 15.60 3.07
CA ILE A 175 8.18 16.48 1.92
C ILE A 175 6.82 17.19 2.06
N PHE A 176 5.78 16.48 2.49
CA PHE A 176 4.41 17.00 2.53
C PHE A 176 3.96 17.43 3.94
N GLY A 177 4.71 17.05 4.99
CA GLY A 177 4.43 17.43 6.37
C GLY A 177 3.37 16.53 7.03
N HIS A 178 3.61 16.17 8.29
CA HIS A 178 2.81 15.18 9.03
C HIS A 178 1.34 15.58 9.28
N LYS A 179 1.02 16.89 9.29
CA LYS A 179 -0.32 17.40 9.63
C LYS A 179 -1.39 16.96 8.65
N THR A 180 -1.14 17.13 7.35
CA THR A 180 -2.12 16.86 6.29
C THR A 180 -1.59 15.90 5.23
N LEU A 181 -0.27 15.67 5.17
CA LEU A 181 0.38 14.99 4.06
C LEU A 181 0.02 15.64 2.68
N THR A 182 -0.17 16.95 2.64
CA THR A 182 -0.45 17.70 1.39
C THR A 182 0.47 18.91 1.22
N ARG A 183 0.73 19.32 -0.03
CA ARG A 183 1.56 20.52 -0.30
C ARG A 183 0.91 21.82 0.17
N HIS A 184 -0.42 21.87 0.26
CA HIS A 184 -1.18 23.10 0.56
C HIS A 184 -0.98 23.61 2.00
N ALA A 185 -0.74 22.72 2.97
CA ALA A 185 -0.49 23.14 4.36
C ALA A 185 0.77 24.01 4.50
N LYS A 186 1.85 23.66 3.79
CA LYS A 186 3.09 24.47 3.78
C LYS A 186 2.89 25.86 3.17
N HIS A 187 1.95 26.02 2.24
CA HIS A 187 1.66 27.33 1.65
C HIS A 187 0.91 28.24 2.63
N LEU A 188 -0.14 27.73 3.28
CA LEU A 188 -0.91 28.49 4.27
C LEU A 188 -0.06 28.87 5.50
N ASP A 189 0.80 27.97 5.98
CA ASP A 189 1.72 28.27 7.09
C ASP A 189 2.76 29.35 6.71
N ARG A 190 3.24 29.35 5.46
CA ARG A 190 4.16 30.39 4.94
C ARG A 190 3.49 31.74 4.77
N VAL A 191 2.25 31.78 4.28
CA VAL A 191 1.47 33.02 4.16
C VAL A 191 1.18 33.59 5.55
N LYS A 192 0.78 32.74 6.51
CA LYS A 192 0.52 33.16 7.88
C LYS A 192 1.78 33.74 8.56
N LYS A 193 2.95 33.12 8.36
CA LYS A 193 4.25 33.63 8.87
C LYS A 193 4.74 34.92 8.20
N ARG A 194 4.29 35.26 6.99
CA ARG A 194 4.67 36.51 6.31
C ARG A 194 3.80 37.71 6.74
N ASN A 195 2.65 37.45 7.33
CA ASN A 195 1.67 38.46 7.74
C ASN A 195 1.66 38.70 9.27
N THR A 196 2.70 38.23 9.97
CA THR A 196 2.95 38.39 11.42
C THR A 196 4.35 38.91 11.61
#